data_AF-A0A7J2ISV3-F1
#
_entry.id   AF-A0A7J2ISV3-F1
#
_cell.length_a   1.000
_cell.length_b   1.000
_cell.length_c   1.000
_cell.angle_alpha   90.00
_cell.angle_beta   90.00
_cell.angle_gamma   90.00
#
_symmetry.space_group_name_H-M   'P 1'
#
loop_
_entity.id
_entity.type
_entity.pdbx_description
1 polymer ?
#
loop_
_entity_poly.entity_id
_entity_poly.type
_entity_poly.pdbx_seq_one_letter_code
_entity_poly.pdbx_strand_id
1 'polypeptide(L)'
;LSEKEYVEYVPYRGVKLTEKGRSIAKTVLRKHRLLEIFLIKMFGYDMDEACNEASSFDFLLSEKLADKICSFLNHPEVCPHGKPVFRNEKCCYAKINAERKRTKNSNTIRVETS
;
A
#
# COMPACT_ATOMS: atom_id res chain seq x y z
N LEU A 1 -11.35 21.40 -1.22
CA LEU A 1 -10.62 20.41 -2.06
C LEU A 1 -10.05 21.04 -3.33
N SER A 2 -10.85 21.82 -4.08
CA SER A 2 -10.38 22.58 -5.26
C SER A 2 -9.33 23.64 -4.90
N GLU A 3 -9.52 24.38 -3.80
CA GLU A 3 -8.58 25.39 -3.30
C GLU A 3 -7.21 24.84 -2.87
N LYS A 4 -7.11 23.53 -2.61
CA LYS A 4 -5.85 22.85 -2.26
C LYS A 4 -5.19 22.16 -3.45
N GLU A 5 -5.76 22.35 -4.66
CA GLU A 5 -5.36 21.74 -5.94
C GLU A 5 -5.36 20.20 -5.93
N TYR A 6 -6.25 19.58 -5.16
CA TYR A 6 -6.36 18.10 -5.10
C TYR A 6 -7.37 17.54 -6.10
N VAL A 7 -8.25 18.39 -6.61
CA VAL A 7 -9.32 18.03 -7.52
C VAL A 7 -9.48 19.09 -8.59
N GLU A 8 -9.74 18.65 -9.81
CA GLU A 8 -10.17 19.47 -10.94
C GLU A 8 -11.63 19.13 -11.24
N TYR A 9 -12.46 20.17 -11.34
CA TYR A 9 -13.83 20.00 -11.81
C TYR A 9 -13.83 19.97 -13.33
N VAL A 10 -14.41 18.92 -13.91
CA VAL A 10 -14.57 18.78 -15.36
C VAL A 10 -16.07 18.88 -15.68
N PRO A 11 -16.51 19.95 -16.37
CA PRO A 11 -17.91 20.10 -16.76
C PRO A 11 -18.42 18.83 -17.45
N TYR A 12 -19.60 18.36 -17.04
CA TYR A 12 -20.27 17.14 -17.53
C TYR A 12 -19.53 15.81 -17.26
N ARG A 13 -18.39 15.80 -16.56
CA ARG A 13 -17.63 14.58 -16.21
C ARG A 13 -17.32 14.45 -14.71
N GLY A 14 -17.81 15.38 -13.88
CA GLY A 14 -17.67 15.33 -12.43
C GLY A 14 -16.29 15.81 -11.97
N VAL A 15 -15.75 15.13 -10.94
CA VAL A 15 -14.51 15.54 -10.26
C VAL A 15 -13.38 14.58 -10.62
N LYS A 16 -12.25 15.12 -11.08
CA LYS A 16 -11.03 14.34 -11.34
C LYS A 16 -9.97 14.69 -10.31
N LEU A 17 -9.30 13.68 -9.76
CA LEU A 17 -8.12 13.93 -8.93
C LEU A 17 -6.98 14.49 -9.79
N THR A 18 -6.37 15.58 -9.33
CA THR A 18 -5.08 16.07 -9.83
C THR A 18 -3.97 15.07 -9.49
N GLU A 19 -2.77 15.24 -10.02
CA GLU A 19 -1.64 14.35 -9.67
C GLU A 19 -1.34 14.40 -8.17
N LYS A 20 -1.39 15.60 -7.58
CA LYS A 20 -1.25 15.81 -6.14
C LYS A 20 -2.35 15.08 -5.35
N GLY A 21 -3.60 15.16 -5.81
CA GLY A 21 -4.73 14.42 -5.23
C GLY A 21 -4.59 12.90 -5.33
N ARG A 22 -4.08 12.39 -6.46
CA ARG A 22 -3.79 10.96 -6.66
C ARG A 22 -2.72 10.45 -5.70
N SER A 23 -1.67 11.24 -5.48
CA SER A 23 -0.61 10.88 -4.53
C SER A 23 -1.17 10.71 -3.12
N ILE A 24 -1.96 11.68 -2.64
CA ILE A 24 -2.60 11.61 -1.32
C ILE A 24 -3.57 10.43 -1.22
N ALA A 25 -4.40 10.23 -2.25
CA ALA A 25 -5.34 9.11 -2.28
C ALA A 25 -4.63 7.75 -2.20
N LYS A 26 -3.49 7.59 -2.88
CA LYS A 26 -2.65 6.39 -2.77
C LYS A 26 -2.14 6.17 -1.35
N THR A 27 -1.72 7.23 -0.66
CA THR A 27 -1.26 7.15 0.74
C THR A 27 -2.38 6.73 1.69
N VAL A 28 -3.57 7.32 1.58
CA VAL A 28 -4.73 6.93 2.40
C VAL A 28 -5.10 5.47 2.13
N LEU A 29 -5.24 5.08 0.87
CA LEU A 29 -5.56 3.71 0.49
C LEU A 29 -4.51 2.70 0.93
N ARG A 30 -3.22 3.07 0.94
CA ARG A 30 -2.15 2.23 1.50
C ARG A 30 -2.37 1.97 2.99
N LYS A 31 -2.65 3.02 3.77
CA LYS A 31 -2.85 2.92 5.22
C LYS A 31 -4.07 2.06 5.54
N HIS A 32 -5.18 2.33 4.87
CA HIS A 32 -6.42 1.57 4.96
C HIS A 32 -6.16 0.07 4.76
N ARG A 33 -5.57 -0.30 3.62
CA ARG A 33 -5.30 -1.70 3.27
C ARG A 33 -4.34 -2.41 4.22
N LEU A 34 -3.35 -1.68 4.76
CA LEU A 34 -2.45 -2.25 5.76
C LEU A 34 -3.15 -2.50 7.09
N LEU A 35 -4.07 -1.61 7.49
CA LEU A 35 -4.90 -1.78 8.67
C LEU A 35 -5.87 -2.95 8.52
N GLU A 36 -6.55 -3.09 7.38
CA GLU A 36 -7.43 -4.25 7.10
C GLU A 36 -6.68 -5.57 7.35
N ILE A 37 -5.50 -5.73 6.73
CA ILE A 37 -4.70 -6.95 6.87
C ILE A 37 -4.23 -7.13 8.32
N PHE A 38 -3.82 -6.04 8.98
CA PHE A 38 -3.34 -6.09 10.35
C PHE A 38 -4.45 -6.52 11.32
N LEU A 39 -5.64 -5.93 11.22
CA LEU A 39 -6.77 -6.21 12.10
C LEU A 39 -7.24 -7.65 11.96
N ILE A 40 -7.36 -8.14 10.72
CA ILE A 40 -7.72 -9.54 10.45
C ILE A 40 -6.67 -10.49 11.04
N LYS A 41 -5.38 -10.22 10.80
CA LYS A 41 -4.31 -11.14 11.25
C LYS A 41 -4.07 -11.13 12.75
N MET A 42 -4.21 -9.98 13.41
CA MET A 42 -3.87 -9.83 14.82
C MET A 42 -5.06 -10.03 15.75
N PHE A 43 -6.25 -9.63 15.32
CA PHE A 43 -7.44 -9.62 16.16
C PHE A 43 -8.55 -10.53 15.63
N GLY A 44 -8.40 -11.14 14.46
CA GLY A 44 -9.36 -12.09 13.91
C GLY A 44 -10.66 -11.45 13.43
N TYR A 45 -10.64 -10.16 13.10
CA TYR A 45 -11.77 -9.46 12.51
C TYR A 45 -12.15 -10.11 11.17
N ASP A 46 -13.43 -10.04 10.81
CA ASP A 46 -13.81 -10.31 9.43
C ASP A 46 -13.47 -9.13 8.49
N MET A 47 -13.67 -9.32 7.19
CA MET A 47 -13.29 -8.33 6.18
C MET A 47 -14.09 -7.02 6.30
N ASP A 48 -15.38 -7.10 6.58
CA ASP A 48 -16.26 -5.93 6.64
C ASP A 48 -16.02 -5.16 7.95
N GLU A 49 -15.88 -5.87 9.08
CA GLU A 49 -15.48 -5.29 10.36
C GLU A 49 -14.12 -4.58 10.26
N ALA A 50 -13.13 -5.23 9.65
CA ALA A 50 -11.80 -4.65 9.50
C ALA A 50 -11.80 -3.41 8.59
N CYS A 51 -12.62 -3.38 7.54
CA CYS A 51 -12.79 -2.23 6.65
C CYS A 51 -13.41 -1.04 7.38
N ASN A 52 -14.48 -1.30 8.15
CA ASN A 52 -15.16 -0.28 8.95
C ASN A 52 -14.21 0.34 9.98
N GLU A 53 -13.46 -0.50 10.70
CA GLU A 53 -12.52 -0.03 11.71
C GLU A 53 -11.31 0.69 11.07
N ALA A 54 -10.76 0.15 9.97
CA ALA A 54 -9.65 0.79 9.25
C ALA A 54 -10.01 2.19 8.74
N SER A 55 -11.25 2.39 8.29
CA SER A 55 -11.75 3.71 7.84
C SER A 55 -11.73 4.77 8.94
N SER A 56 -11.87 4.36 10.20
CA SER A 56 -11.80 5.27 11.36
C SER A 56 -10.37 5.69 11.71
N PHE A 57 -9.36 4.95 11.24
CA PHE A 57 -7.96 5.17 11.61
C PHE A 57 -7.05 5.60 10.46
N ASP A 58 -7.38 5.28 9.21
CA ASP A 58 -6.45 5.40 8.08
C ASP A 58 -5.94 6.82 7.84
N PHE A 59 -6.75 7.84 8.11
CA PHE A 59 -6.40 9.25 7.99
C PHE A 59 -5.54 9.75 9.16
N LEU A 60 -5.68 9.15 10.35
CA LEU A 60 -4.91 9.48 11.55
C LEU A 60 -3.54 8.78 11.57
N LEU A 61 -3.44 7.63 10.90
CA LEU A 61 -2.24 6.82 10.92
C LEU A 61 -1.05 7.55 10.29
N SER A 62 0.06 7.70 11.02
CA SER A 62 1.28 8.27 10.47
C SER A 62 1.91 7.36 9.41
N GLU A 63 2.63 7.93 8.42
CA GLU A 63 3.34 7.12 7.43
C GLU A 63 4.38 6.19 8.07
N LYS A 64 5.07 6.66 9.11
CA LYS A 64 6.06 5.89 9.85
C LYS A 64 5.46 4.63 10.48
N LEU A 65 4.26 4.75 11.07
CA LEU A 65 3.57 3.60 11.65
C LEU A 65 3.05 2.66 10.56
N ALA A 66 2.49 3.20 9.48
CA ALA A 66 2.06 2.39 8.32
C ALA A 66 3.23 1.56 7.76
N ASP A 67 4.44 2.13 7.66
CA ASP A 67 5.62 1.41 7.21
C ASP A 67 6.08 0.33 8.20
N LYS A 68 5.92 0.55 9.51
CA LYS A 68 6.18 -0.48 10.53
C LYS A 68 5.18 -1.64 10.41
N ILE A 69 3.89 -1.35 10.22
CA ILE A 69 2.86 -2.36 9.98
C ILE A 69 3.16 -3.12 8.68
N CYS A 70 3.53 -2.42 7.61
CA CYS A 70 3.90 -3.03 6.33
C CYS A 70 5.04 -4.04 6.48
N SER A 71 6.09 -3.69 7.23
CA SER A 71 7.21 -4.59 7.52
C SER A 71 6.81 -5.76 8.41
N PHE A 72 6.01 -5.50 9.45
CA PHE A 72 5.48 -6.52 10.35
C PHE A 72 4.67 -7.57 9.58
N LEU A 73 3.89 -7.14 8.59
CA LEU A 73 3.10 -8.01 7.72
C LEU A 73 3.91 -8.67 6.59
N ASN A 74 5.24 -8.55 6.59
CA ASN A 74 6.15 -9.03 5.54
C ASN A 74 5.82 -8.50 4.14
N HIS A 75 5.44 -7.21 4.08
CA HIS A 75 5.22 -6.45 2.85
C HIS A 75 4.15 -7.02 1.91
N PRO A 76 2.88 -7.08 2.35
CA PRO A 76 1.79 -7.60 1.54
C PRO A 76 1.60 -6.76 0.27
N GLU A 77 1.21 -7.42 -0.82
CA GLU A 77 1.00 -6.79 -2.12
C GLU A 77 -0.48 -6.55 -2.43
N VAL A 78 -1.37 -7.31 -1.80
CA VAL A 78 -2.82 -7.26 -1.98
C VAL A 78 -3.52 -7.23 -0.63
N CYS A 79 -4.63 -6.50 -0.54
CA CYS A 79 -5.51 -6.50 0.62
C CYS A 79 -6.55 -7.63 0.53
N PRO A 80 -7.34 -7.87 1.59
CA PRO A 80 -8.35 -8.93 1.63
C PRO A 80 -9.37 -8.84 0.47
N HIS A 81 -9.67 -7.62 0.02
CA HIS A 81 -10.56 -7.32 -1.10
C HIS A 81 -9.90 -7.46 -2.50
N GLY A 82 -8.68 -8.00 -2.57
CA GLY A 82 -7.93 -8.18 -3.82
C GLY A 82 -7.40 -6.90 -4.45
N LYS A 83 -7.39 -5.77 -3.72
CA LYS A 83 -6.86 -4.49 -4.20
C LYS A 83 -5.38 -4.34 -3.85
N PRO A 84 -4.55 -3.69 -4.69
CA PRO A 84 -3.11 -3.63 -4.47
C PRO A 84 -2.74 -2.76 -3.26
N VAL A 85 -1.82 -3.18 -2.41
CA VAL A 85 -1.24 -2.29 -1.38
C VAL A 85 -0.21 -1.38 -2.05
N PHE A 86 -0.54 -0.09 -2.19
CA PHE A 86 0.38 0.85 -2.84
C PHE A 86 1.71 0.91 -2.09
N ARG A 87 2.82 0.97 -2.82
CA ARG A 87 4.16 1.08 -2.24
C ARG A 87 4.41 2.51 -1.80
N ASN A 88 5.12 2.65 -0.69
CA ASN A 88 5.79 3.90 -0.34
C ASN A 88 7.26 3.74 -0.73
N GLU A 89 7.79 4.68 -1.51
CA GLU A 89 9.21 4.68 -1.94
C GLU A 89 10.17 4.72 -0.76
N LYS A 90 9.75 5.34 0.35
CA LYS A 90 10.52 5.44 1.59
C LYS A 90 10.41 4.20 2.47
N CYS A 91 9.51 3.26 2.16
CA CYS A 91 9.36 2.02 2.91
C CYS A 91 10.58 1.13 2.68
N CYS A 92 11.07 0.47 3.74
CA CYS A 92 12.23 -0.41 3.68
C CYS A 92 12.09 -1.60 2.69
N TYR A 93 10.87 -1.86 2.22
CA TYR A 93 10.59 -2.80 1.13
C TYR A 93 11.47 -2.59 -0.11
N ALA A 94 11.77 -1.34 -0.46
CA ALA A 94 12.60 -1.02 -1.62
C ALA A 94 14.02 -1.62 -1.52
N LYS A 95 14.58 -1.69 -0.30
CA LYS A 95 15.90 -2.28 -0.05
C LYS A 95 15.87 -3.81 -0.13
N ILE A 96 14.88 -4.43 0.52
CA ILE A 96 14.71 -5.89 0.54
C ILE A 96 14.47 -6.45 -0.87
N ASN A 97 13.69 -5.76 -1.71
CA ASN A 97 13.47 -6.19 -3.08
C ASN A 97 14.70 -6.05 -3.99
N ALA A 98 15.54 -5.03 -3.76
CA ALA A 98 16.81 -4.90 -4.47
C ALA A 98 17.75 -6.08 -4.14
N GLU A 99 17.76 -6.52 -2.88
CA GLU A 99 18.51 -7.69 -2.43
C GLU A 99 17.94 -9.00 -3.00
N ARG A 100 16.61 -9.20 -2.96
CA ARG A 100 15.94 -10.38 -3.56
C ARG A 100 16.16 -10.50 -5.08
N LYS A 101 16.28 -9.38 -5.80
CA LYS A 101 16.62 -9.39 -7.24
C LYS A 101 18.09 -9.78 -7.48
N ARG A 102 19.01 -9.34 -6.63
CA ARG A 102 20.44 -9.73 -6.70
C ARG A 102 20.63 -11.23 -6.46
N THR A 103 19.96 -11.81 -5.48
CA THR A 103 20.07 -13.26 -5.20
C THR A 103 19.46 -14.12 -6.31
N LYS A 104 18.34 -13.69 -6.94
CA LYS A 104 17.76 -14.41 -8.10
C LYS A 104 18.67 -14.41 -9.33
N ASN A 105 19.39 -13.32 -9.61
CA ASN A 105 20.34 -13.25 -10.72
C ASN A 105 21.64 -14.04 -10.46
N SER A 106 22.00 -14.30 -9.21
CA SER A 106 23.19 -15.11 -8.86
C SER A 106 22.97 -16.62 -9.06
N ASN A 107 21.73 -17.09 -9.00
CA ASN A 107 21.38 -18.50 -9.11
C ASN A 107 21.10 -18.96 -10.55
N THR A 108 21.40 -18.15 -11.57
CA THR A 108 21.18 -18.47 -12.99
C THR A 108 22.44 -18.98 -13.71
N ILE A 109 23.52 -19.32 -12.98
CA ILE A 109 24.77 -19.80 -13.60
C ILE A 109 24.95 -21.32 -13.36
N ARG A 110 25.01 -22.03 -14.50
CA ARG A 110 25.51 -23.40 -14.78
C ARG A 110 24.62 -24.61 -14.46
N VAL A 111 23.99 -25.11 -15.52
CA VAL A 111 24.10 -26.53 -15.88
C VAL A 111 24.34 -26.61 -17.41
N GLU A 112 25.58 -26.41 -17.84
CA GLU A 112 26.01 -26.92 -19.16
C GLU A 112 26.37 -28.39 -18.93
N THR A 113 25.54 -29.28 -19.45
CA THR A 113 25.78 -30.73 -19.42
C THR A 113 26.71 -31.09 -20.58
N SER A 114 27.63 -32.00 -20.27
CA SER A 114 28.73 -32.51 -21.11
C SER A 114 28.25 -33.37 -22.27
#